data_AF-A0A3D2EQK8-F1
#
_entry.id   AF-A0A3D2EQK8-F1
#
_cell.length_a   1.000
_cell.length_b   1.000
_cell.length_c   1.000
_cell.angle_alpha   90.00
_cell.angle_beta   90.00
_cell.angle_gamma   90.00
#
_symmetry.space_group_name_H-M   'P 1'
#
loop_
_entity.id
_entity.type
_entity.pdbx_description
1 polymer ?
#
loop_
_entity_poly.entity_id
_entity_poly.type
_entity_poly.pdbx_seq_one_letter_code
_entity_poly.pdbx_strand_id
1 'polypeptide(L)'
;IMAPLEGDRVVRPNMLPPDITSEGPAVLSGAGVADLMSLPLRSAREAFERQYLDAQVLRFGGNITRTAKFVGMERSALHRKLRALAQSEEDEAGAGPDGGLKGGPGGGPQGGSGSDLTDADPASG
;
A
#
# COMPACT_ATOMS: atom_id res chain seq x y z
N ILE A 1 50.59 -9.91 2.52
CA ILE A 1 50.66 -9.62 3.97
C ILE A 1 49.23 -9.41 4.43
N MET A 2 48.64 -10.38 5.13
CA MET A 2 47.26 -10.29 5.64
C MET A 2 47.34 -9.73 7.06
N ALA A 3 46.64 -8.61 7.30
CA ALA A 3 46.65 -7.90 8.59
C ALA A 3 45.99 -8.74 9.70
N PRO A 4 46.41 -8.60 10.97
CA PRO A 4 45.89 -9.40 12.07
C PRO A 4 44.40 -9.09 12.29
N LEU A 5 43.61 -10.14 12.47
CA LEU A 5 42.18 -10.07 12.77
C LEU A 5 42.03 -9.67 14.24
N GLU A 6 42.05 -8.36 14.52
CA GLU A 6 41.65 -7.82 15.82
C GLU A 6 40.19 -8.23 16.07
N GLY A 7 40.03 -9.18 17.01
CA GLY A 7 38.74 -9.67 17.46
C GLY A 7 37.95 -8.57 18.17
N ASP A 8 36.65 -8.60 17.94
CA ASP A 8 35.62 -7.91 18.74
C ASP A 8 35.53 -6.38 18.63
N ARG A 9 35.90 -5.80 17.48
CA ARG A 9 35.50 -4.43 17.16
C ARG A 9 34.00 -4.37 16.84
N VAL A 10 33.22 -3.72 17.71
CA VAL A 10 31.80 -3.41 17.45
C VAL A 10 31.69 -2.58 16.16
N VAL A 11 31.21 -3.20 15.08
CA VAL A 11 31.00 -2.54 13.79
C VAL A 11 29.76 -1.67 13.90
N ARG A 12 29.93 -0.35 13.82
CA ARG A 12 28.83 0.62 13.78
C ARG A 12 28.40 0.88 12.34
N PRO A 13 27.13 1.25 12.06
CA PRO A 13 26.66 1.50 10.70
C PRO A 13 27.50 2.51 9.91
N ASN A 14 28.06 3.52 10.58
CA ASN A 14 28.96 4.52 9.98
C ASN A 14 30.37 4.00 9.62
N MET A 15 30.69 2.75 9.94
CA MET A 15 31.96 2.09 9.59
C MET A 15 31.84 1.22 8.34
N LEU A 16 30.62 1.01 7.84
CA LEU A 16 30.40 0.30 6.60
C LEU A 16 30.68 1.26 5.43
N PRO A 17 31.26 0.77 4.32
CA PRO A 17 31.48 1.59 3.13
C PRO A 17 30.16 2.19 2.63
N PRO A 18 30.21 3.37 1.98
CA PRO A 18 29.03 4.08 1.52
C PRO A 18 28.17 3.24 0.57
N ASP A 19 28.76 2.29 -0.16
CA ASP A 19 28.01 1.36 -1.02
C ASP A 19 27.07 0.42 -0.24
N ILE A 20 27.34 0.21 1.06
CA ILE A 20 26.54 -0.63 1.97
C ILE A 20 25.62 0.23 2.84
N THR A 21 26.06 1.43 3.24
CA THR A 21 25.27 2.35 4.08
C THR A 21 24.34 3.26 3.30
N SER A 22 24.63 3.52 2.04
CA SER A 22 23.78 4.27 1.11
C SER A 22 22.69 3.34 0.61
N GLU A 23 21.89 2.89 1.58
CA GLU A 23 20.56 2.34 1.46
C GLU A 23 20.39 1.39 0.27
N GLY A 24 20.52 0.09 0.58
CA GLY A 24 19.66 -0.89 -0.05
C GLY A 24 18.25 -0.30 -0.16
N PRO A 25 17.54 -0.58 -1.27
CA PRO A 25 16.60 0.39 -1.79
C PRO A 25 15.62 0.87 -0.71
N ALA A 26 15.40 2.18 -0.63
CA ALA A 26 14.68 2.87 0.45
C ALA A 26 13.30 2.30 0.80
N VAL A 27 12.76 1.41 -0.04
CA VAL A 27 11.57 0.56 0.20
C VAL A 27 11.65 -0.29 1.48
N LEU A 28 12.82 -0.50 2.07
CA LEU A 28 12.96 -1.20 3.38
C LEU A 28 13.12 -0.24 4.57
N SER A 29 13.03 1.07 4.37
CA SER A 29 13.02 2.02 5.49
C SER A 29 11.75 1.75 6.32
N GLY A 30 11.93 1.52 7.63
CA GLY A 30 10.99 0.76 8.47
C GLY A 30 9.53 1.25 8.53
N ALA A 31 9.24 2.46 8.07
CA ALA A 31 7.88 2.98 7.96
C ALA A 31 7.02 2.22 6.93
N GLY A 32 7.59 1.82 5.78
CA GLY A 32 6.85 1.09 4.73
C GLY A 32 6.56 -0.37 5.10
N VAL A 33 7.43 -0.99 5.90
CA VAL A 33 7.28 -2.40 6.32
C VAL A 33 6.13 -2.56 7.30
N ALA A 34 5.90 -1.59 8.19
CA ALA A 34 4.81 -1.63 9.16
C ALA A 34 3.43 -1.65 8.49
N ASP A 35 3.27 -0.92 7.37
CA ASP A 35 2.04 -0.88 6.60
C ASP A 35 1.74 -2.24 5.94
N LEU A 36 2.78 -2.89 5.38
CA LEU A 36 2.69 -4.24 4.82
C LEU A 36 2.24 -5.30 5.84
N MET A 37 2.56 -5.12 7.13
CA MET A 37 2.17 -6.06 8.20
C MET A 37 0.68 -6.00 8.53
N SER A 38 -0.02 -4.93 8.16
CA SER A 38 -1.46 -4.78 8.37
C SER A 38 -2.30 -5.38 7.23
N LEU A 39 -1.68 -5.61 6.07
CA LEU A 39 -2.33 -6.13 4.88
C LEU A 39 -2.47 -7.66 4.92
N PRO A 40 -3.51 -8.23 4.28
CA PRO A 40 -3.56 -9.68 4.03
C PRO A 40 -2.32 -10.16 3.26
N LEU A 41 -1.87 -11.39 3.51
CA LEU A 41 -0.64 -11.95 2.92
C LEU A 41 -0.57 -11.82 1.39
N ARG A 42 -1.72 -11.92 0.70
CA ARG A 42 -1.80 -11.73 -0.76
C ARG A 42 -1.41 -10.29 -1.12
N SER A 43 -2.13 -9.31 -0.58
CA SER A 43 -1.91 -7.88 -0.84
C SER A 43 -0.53 -7.42 -0.38
N ALA A 44 -0.07 -7.90 0.78
CA ALA A 44 1.28 -7.63 1.29
C ALA A 44 2.36 -8.13 0.33
N ARG A 45 2.21 -9.35 -0.22
CA ARG A 45 3.15 -9.90 -1.21
C ARG A 45 3.16 -9.05 -2.47
N GLU A 46 2.01 -8.67 -2.99
CA GLU A 46 1.91 -7.86 -4.21
C GLU A 46 2.52 -6.47 -4.02
N ALA A 47 2.23 -5.80 -2.90
CA ALA A 47 2.81 -4.50 -2.55
C ALA A 47 4.33 -4.59 -2.38
N PHE A 48 4.83 -5.61 -1.67
CA PHE A 48 6.26 -5.86 -1.54
C PHE A 48 6.91 -6.13 -2.91
N GLU A 49 6.34 -7.01 -3.73
CA GLU A 49 6.90 -7.35 -5.04
C GLU A 49 7.00 -6.13 -5.94
N ARG A 50 5.99 -5.26 -5.95
CA ARG A 50 6.00 -4.01 -6.72
C ARG A 50 7.15 -3.11 -6.29
N GLN A 51 7.19 -2.77 -5.00
CA GLN A 51 8.21 -1.90 -4.43
C GLN A 51 9.61 -2.47 -4.65
N TYR A 52 9.78 -3.78 -4.45
CA TYR A 52 11.04 -4.47 -4.68
C TYR A 52 11.49 -4.37 -6.14
N LEU A 53 10.61 -4.67 -7.10
CA LEU A 53 10.99 -4.65 -8.51
C LEU A 53 11.26 -3.24 -9.02
N ASP A 54 10.45 -2.26 -8.61
CA ASP A 54 10.67 -0.86 -8.98
C ASP A 54 12.02 -0.35 -8.47
N ALA A 55 12.32 -0.63 -7.21
CA ALA A 55 13.63 -0.38 -6.62
C ALA A 55 14.80 -1.04 -7.37
N GLN A 56 14.66 -2.31 -7.76
CA GLN A 56 15.72 -2.98 -8.52
C GLN A 56 15.87 -2.38 -9.93
N VAL A 57 14.78 -1.97 -10.59
CA VAL A 57 14.84 -1.31 -11.89
C VAL A 57 15.58 0.04 -11.77
N LEU A 58 15.24 0.84 -10.76
CA LEU A 58 15.88 2.13 -10.50
C LEU A 58 17.38 1.96 -10.21
N ARG A 59 17.74 0.96 -9.41
CA ARG A 59 19.14 0.63 -9.07
C ARG A 59 20.00 0.34 -10.31
N PHE A 60 19.43 -0.29 -11.34
CA PHE A 60 20.13 -0.56 -12.59
C PHE A 60 19.88 0.51 -13.66
N GLY A 61 19.38 1.68 -13.28
CA GLY A 61 19.15 2.82 -14.18
C GLY A 61 18.15 2.51 -15.30
N GLY A 62 17.12 1.71 -15.02
CA GLY A 62 16.15 1.30 -16.02
C GLY A 62 16.60 0.15 -16.94
N ASN A 63 17.79 -0.44 -16.72
CA ASN A 63 18.28 -1.54 -17.55
C ASN A 63 17.58 -2.87 -17.19
N ILE A 64 16.43 -3.11 -17.81
CA ILE A 64 15.58 -4.30 -17.59
C ILE A 64 16.34 -5.61 -17.78
N THR A 65 17.29 -5.67 -18.74
CA THR A 65 18.08 -6.89 -18.97
C THR A 65 19.01 -7.19 -17.81
N ARG A 66 19.65 -6.16 -17.23
CA ARG A 66 20.52 -6.32 -16.06
C ARG A 66 19.69 -6.63 -14.82
N THR A 67 18.55 -5.97 -14.64
CA THR A 67 17.60 -6.25 -13.55
C THR A 67 17.09 -7.69 -13.62
N ALA A 68 16.67 -8.17 -14.79
CA ALA A 68 16.17 -9.53 -14.99
C ALA A 68 17.22 -10.58 -14.59
N LYS A 69 18.48 -10.40 -15.02
CA LYS A 69 19.60 -11.26 -14.62
C LYS A 69 19.82 -11.26 -13.11
N PHE A 70 19.75 -10.10 -12.46
CA PHE A 70 19.97 -9.97 -11.03
C PHE A 70 18.84 -10.61 -10.20
N VAL A 71 17.58 -10.38 -10.59
CA VAL A 71 16.41 -10.93 -9.92
C VAL A 71 16.24 -12.44 -10.21
N GLY A 72 16.91 -12.96 -11.24
CA GLY A 72 16.80 -14.37 -11.64
C GLY A 72 15.54 -14.65 -12.45
N MET A 73 15.03 -13.65 -13.17
CA MET A 73 13.85 -13.76 -14.03
C MET A 73 14.24 -13.63 -15.50
N GLU A 74 13.48 -14.24 -16.40
CA GLU A 74 13.59 -13.90 -17.82
C GLU A 74 13.12 -12.47 -18.07
N ARG A 75 13.76 -11.76 -19.01
CA ARG A 75 13.42 -10.37 -19.34
C ARG A 75 11.94 -10.18 -19.66
N SER A 76 11.37 -11.08 -20.47
CA SER A 76 9.97 -11.03 -20.90
C SER A 76 9.01 -11.24 -19.73
N ALA A 77 9.37 -12.13 -18.79
CA ALA A 77 8.60 -12.37 -17.58
C ALA A 77 8.65 -11.16 -16.63
N LEU A 78 9.83 -10.58 -16.43
CA LEU A 78 10.00 -9.38 -15.62
C LEU A 78 9.17 -8.22 -16.18
N HIS A 79 9.25 -7.98 -17.48
CA HIS A 79 8.52 -6.88 -18.12
C HIS A 79 6.99 -7.05 -17.99
N ARG A 80 6.48 -8.28 -18.19
CA ARG A 80 5.06 -8.58 -17.96
C ARG A 80 4.67 -8.36 -16.50
N LYS A 81 5.54 -8.77 -15.55
CA LYS A 81 5.29 -8.63 -14.11
C LYS A 81 5.29 -7.17 -13.67
N LEU A 82 6.21 -6.34 -14.16
CA LEU A 82 6.21 -4.89 -13.93
C LEU A 82 4.90 -4.24 -14.40
N ARG A 83 4.41 -4.60 -15.60
CA ARG A 83 3.14 -4.07 -16.12
C ARG A 83 1.93 -4.53 -15.32
N ALA A 84 1.88 -5.80 -14.94
CA ALA A 84 0.77 -6.34 -14.14
C ALA A 84 0.70 -5.67 -12.76
N LEU A 85 1.83 -5.53 -12.08
CA LEU A 85 1.90 -4.92 -10.74
C LEU A 85 1.54 -3.42 -10.75
N ALA A 86 1.75 -2.72 -11.87
CA ALA A 86 1.34 -1.32 -12.04
C ALA A 86 -0.18 -1.17 -12.23
N GLN A 87 -0.87 -2.17 -12.76
CA GLN A 87 -2.32 -2.13 -12.96
C GLN A 87 -3.10 -2.54 -11.69
N SER A 88 -2.51 -3.39 -10.85
CA SER A 88 -3.16 -3.86 -9.61
C SER A 88 -3.35 -2.79 -8.52
N GLU A 89 -2.83 -1.56 -8.69
CA GLU A 89 -3.10 -0.45 -7.74
C GLU A 89 -4.48 0.20 -7.97
N GLU A 90 -5.06 0.05 -9.17
CA GLU A 90 -6.31 0.69 -9.55
C GLU A 90 -7.54 -0.09 -9.04
N ASP A 91 -7.41 -1.40 -8.81
CA ASP A 91 -8.54 -2.30 -8.44
C ASP A 91 -8.85 -2.30 -6.92
N GLU A 92 -7.87 -2.10 -6.04
CA GLU A 92 -8.06 -2.17 -4.56
C GLU A 92 -8.59 -0.86 -3.94
N ALA A 93 -8.51 0.28 -4.65
CA ALA A 93 -9.08 1.54 -4.19
C ALA A 93 -10.64 1.56 -4.21
N GLY A 94 -11.27 0.49 -4.74
CA GLY A 94 -12.72 0.35 -4.86
C GLY A 94 -13.40 -0.59 -3.85
N ALA A 95 -12.65 -1.28 -2.99
CA ALA A 95 -13.21 -2.18 -1.98
C ALA A 95 -13.62 -1.41 -0.71
N GLY A 96 -14.75 -0.70 -0.79
CA GLY A 96 -15.42 -0.17 0.39
C GLY A 96 -15.75 -1.29 1.39
N PRO A 97 -15.79 -1.01 2.71
CA PRO A 97 -16.14 -2.00 3.71
C PRO A 97 -17.61 -2.41 3.55
N ASP A 98 -17.86 -3.53 2.86
CA ASP A 98 -19.17 -4.19 2.84
C ASP A 98 -19.26 -5.20 3.99
N GLY A 99 -20.39 -5.21 4.70
CA GLY A 99 -20.71 -6.31 5.61
C GLY A 99 -21.41 -6.00 6.94
N GLY A 100 -22.60 -5.38 6.88
CA GLY A 100 -23.80 -5.82 7.61
C GLY A 100 -23.81 -5.97 9.14
N LEU A 101 -24.62 -5.12 9.79
CA LEU A 101 -25.36 -5.47 11.00
C LEU A 101 -26.87 -5.34 10.73
N LYS A 102 -27.54 -6.48 10.72
CA LYS A 102 -28.99 -6.66 10.58
C LYS A 102 -29.60 -6.86 11.97
N GLY A 103 -30.70 -6.18 12.27
CA GLY A 103 -31.62 -6.47 13.40
C GLY A 103 -31.85 -5.26 14.31
N GLY A 104 -33.07 -4.82 14.65
CA GLY A 104 -34.39 -5.44 14.55
C GLY A 104 -35.54 -4.44 14.81
N PRO A 105 -36.79 -4.94 14.94
CA PRO A 105 -38.02 -4.14 14.81
C PRO A 105 -38.60 -3.65 16.15
N GLY A 106 -39.18 -2.44 16.16
CA GLY A 106 -40.13 -1.95 17.17
C GLY A 106 -40.92 -0.80 16.52
N GLY A 107 -42.24 -0.88 16.30
CA GLY A 107 -43.31 -0.93 17.32
C GLY A 107 -43.58 0.50 17.81
N GLY A 108 -44.69 1.19 17.57
CA GLY A 108 -46.02 0.87 17.04
C GLY A 108 -46.78 2.18 16.70
N PRO A 109 -48.13 2.15 16.56
CA PRO A 109 -48.93 3.16 15.86
C PRO A 109 -49.74 4.13 16.76
N GLN A 110 -50.44 5.08 16.10
CA GLN A 110 -51.52 6.00 16.57
C GLN A 110 -51.02 7.30 17.21
N GLY A 111 -51.63 8.48 17.09
CA GLY A 111 -52.85 9.03 16.48
C GLY A 111 -52.85 10.54 16.87
N GLY A 112 -53.25 11.48 16.01
CA GLY A 112 -54.57 12.10 16.08
C GLY A 112 -54.57 13.45 16.82
N SER A 113 -55.38 14.39 16.31
CA SER A 113 -55.68 15.77 16.78
C SER A 113 -54.63 16.84 16.41
N GLY A 114 -54.97 17.98 15.80
CA GLY A 114 -56.28 18.61 15.57
C GLY A 114 -56.14 20.11 15.85
N SER A 115 -56.65 20.93 14.90
CA SER A 115 -56.87 22.40 14.95
C SER A 115 -55.62 23.27 15.20
N ASP A 116 -55.43 24.46 14.65
CA ASP A 116 -56.32 25.58 14.32
C ASP A 116 -55.71 26.31 13.09
N LEU A 117 -56.47 26.70 12.05
CA LEU A 117 -57.48 27.76 11.99
C LEU A 117 -56.91 29.17 12.22
N THR A 118 -56.42 29.80 11.15
CA THR A 118 -56.61 31.21 10.73
C THR A 118 -56.01 31.32 9.32
N ASP A 119 -56.79 31.29 8.24
CA ASP A 119 -57.63 32.38 7.70
C ASP A 119 -56.79 33.62 7.34
N ALA A 120 -56.39 33.70 6.06
CA ALA A 120 -56.29 34.92 5.26
C ALA A 120 -55.85 34.57 3.83
N ASP A 121 -56.86 34.35 2.99
CA ASP A 121 -56.87 34.36 1.52
C ASP A 121 -56.62 35.82 1.01
N PRO A 122 -56.68 36.14 -0.30
CA PRO A 122 -55.56 36.14 -1.25
C PRO A 122 -55.54 37.43 -2.13
N ALA A 123 -54.77 37.37 -3.23
CA ALA A 123 -54.97 38.12 -4.49
C ALA A 123 -54.67 39.64 -4.46
N SER A 124 -53.63 40.10 -5.17
CA SER A 124 -53.60 40.40 -6.62
C SER A 124 -53.76 41.90 -6.87
N GLY A 125 -52.84 42.46 -7.66
CA GLY A 125 -52.82 43.84 -8.13
C GLY A 125 -51.46 44.24 -8.62
#